data_AF-C7HAN9-F1
#
_entry.id   AF-C7HAN9-F1
#
_cell.length_a   1.000
_cell.length_b   1.000
_cell.length_c   1.000
_cell.angle_alpha   90.00
_cell.angle_beta   90.00
_cell.angle_gamma   90.00
#
_symmetry.space_group_name_H-M   'P 1'
#
loop_
_entity.id
_entity.type
_entity.pdbx_description
1 polymer ?
#
loop_
_entity_poly.entity_id
_entity_poly.type
_entity_poly.pdbx_seq_one_letter_code
_entity_poly.pdbx_strand_id
1 'polypeptide(L)'
;MLIACVEFQEKGKKATIEHIDPQSATSEEKALDYRNMLAVCNGNRDAHNDKEKSCDAHRKNAPLSVNPLKSDTLSSLKYLSNGEITASDDAIKKDLCDTLNLNCSERRIPENRKAALTAYLRVFVAKHPTGDIKESCRRELEKYQQESPKMPYVGIILDWLTRHT
;
A
#
# COMPACT_ATOMS: atom_id res chain seq x y z
N MET A 1 -7.89 -1.53 -6.36
CA MET A 1 -7.52 -1.96 -5.00
C MET A 1 -6.13 -1.43 -4.69
N LEU A 2 -6.08 -0.32 -3.96
CA LEU A 2 -4.88 0.49 -3.70
C LEU A 2 -4.59 0.45 -2.20
N ILE A 3 -3.93 -0.59 -1.72
CA ILE A 3 -3.14 -0.48 -0.49
C ILE A 3 -1.80 -1.20 -0.70
N ALA A 4 -0.77 -0.36 -0.78
CA ALA A 4 0.63 -0.49 -0.38
C ALA A 4 1.49 -1.73 -0.71
N CYS A 5 0.97 -2.96 -0.81
CA CYS A 5 1.84 -4.15 -0.81
C CYS A 5 1.43 -5.31 -1.72
N VAL A 6 0.34 -5.22 -2.48
CA VAL A 6 -0.20 -6.38 -3.23
C VAL A 6 0.85 -7.00 -4.17
N GLU A 7 1.84 -6.24 -4.65
CA GLU A 7 2.88 -6.80 -5.54
C GLU A 7 4.31 -6.29 -5.25
N PHE A 8 4.67 -6.03 -3.98
CA PHE A 8 6.10 -6.06 -3.63
C PHE A 8 6.50 -7.51 -3.37
N GLN A 9 6.61 -8.31 -4.44
CA GLN A 9 7.33 -9.57 -4.36
C GLN A 9 8.82 -9.23 -4.27
N GLU A 10 9.35 -9.24 -3.05
CA GLU A 10 10.79 -9.32 -2.87
C GLU A 10 11.32 -10.48 -3.70
N LYS A 11 12.38 -10.23 -4.49
CA LYS A 11 12.91 -11.23 -5.41
C LYS A 11 13.22 -12.52 -4.65
N GLY A 12 12.50 -13.60 -4.96
CA GLY A 12 12.65 -14.91 -4.33
C GLY A 12 11.75 -15.17 -3.10
N LYS A 13 10.89 -14.24 -2.69
CA LYS A 13 9.90 -14.44 -1.62
C LYS A 13 8.50 -14.65 -2.20
N LYS A 14 7.80 -15.67 -1.67
CA LYS A 14 6.43 -16.00 -2.08
C LYS A 14 5.43 -15.12 -1.34
N ALA A 15 4.30 -14.83 -1.98
CA ALA A 15 3.15 -14.24 -1.33
C ALA A 15 2.59 -15.18 -0.24
N THR A 16 1.93 -14.62 0.76
CA THR A 16 1.21 -15.33 1.82
C THR A 16 -0.28 -15.03 1.73
N ILE A 17 -1.10 -15.86 2.38
CA ILE A 17 -2.52 -15.61 2.55
C ILE A 17 -2.75 -15.04 3.95
N GLU A 18 -3.39 -13.89 4.01
CA GLU A 18 -3.75 -13.19 5.24
C GLU A 18 -5.26 -13.07 5.36
N HIS A 19 -5.79 -13.20 6.59
CA HIS A 19 -7.20 -13.01 6.87
C HIS A 19 -7.50 -11.55 7.24
N ILE A 20 -8.56 -10.97 6.68
CA ILE A 20 -9.03 -9.61 7.02
C ILE A 20 -9.44 -9.60 8.50
N ASP A 21 -10.33 -10.50 8.88
CA ASP A 21 -10.67 -10.78 10.26
C ASP A 21 -9.78 -11.92 10.79
N PRO A 22 -8.97 -11.70 11.84
CA PRO A 22 -7.99 -12.68 12.32
C PRO A 22 -8.63 -14.04 12.65
N GLN A 23 -7.95 -15.13 12.26
CA GLN A 23 -8.42 -16.50 12.55
C GLN A 23 -8.62 -16.75 14.05
N SER A 24 -7.75 -16.17 14.89
CA SER A 24 -7.82 -16.29 16.35
C SER A 24 -9.04 -15.60 16.97
N ALA A 25 -9.75 -14.76 16.22
CA ALA A 25 -10.88 -13.98 16.68
C ALA A 25 -12.16 -14.23 15.86
N THR A 26 -12.21 -15.30 15.08
CA THR A 26 -13.33 -15.59 14.17
C THR A 26 -13.79 -17.05 14.27
N SER A 27 -14.99 -17.35 13.76
CA SER A 27 -15.49 -18.72 13.70
C SER A 27 -14.76 -19.55 12.64
N GLU A 28 -14.77 -20.88 12.76
CA GLU A 28 -14.20 -21.77 11.73
C GLU A 28 -14.81 -21.53 10.35
N GLU A 29 -16.13 -21.33 10.28
CA GLU A 29 -16.83 -21.00 9.02
C GLU A 29 -16.24 -19.74 8.37
N LYS A 30 -16.03 -18.68 9.15
CA LYS A 30 -15.49 -17.41 8.65
C LYS A 30 -13.98 -17.45 8.41
N ALA A 31 -13.26 -18.37 9.06
CA ALA A 31 -11.85 -18.63 8.76
C ALA A 31 -11.69 -19.34 7.40
N LEU A 32 -12.68 -20.10 6.96
CA LEU A 32 -12.72 -20.79 5.66
C LEU A 32 -13.35 -19.94 4.53
N ASP A 33 -13.92 -18.78 4.86
CA ASP A 33 -14.49 -17.87 3.87
C ASP A 33 -13.39 -17.17 3.06
N TYR A 34 -13.26 -17.50 1.77
CA TYR A 34 -12.29 -16.88 0.86
C TYR A 34 -12.46 -15.37 0.73
N ARG A 35 -13.65 -14.81 0.99
CA ARG A 35 -13.87 -13.35 0.98
C ARG A 35 -13.19 -12.67 2.16
N ASN A 36 -12.81 -13.45 3.18
CA ASN A 36 -12.01 -13.01 4.31
C ASN A 36 -10.51 -13.16 4.05
N MET A 37 -10.07 -13.61 2.87
CA MET A 37 -8.66 -13.88 2.58
C MET A 37 -8.08 -12.92 1.53
N LEU A 38 -6.84 -12.48 1.75
CA LEU A 38 -6.08 -11.62 0.85
C LEU A 38 -4.72 -12.24 0.56
N ALA A 39 -4.27 -12.14 -0.69
CA ALA A 39 -2.87 -12.40 -1.03
C ALA A 39 -2.03 -11.17 -0.65
N VAL A 40 -1.00 -11.37 0.17
CA VAL A 40 -0.15 -10.30 0.68
C VAL A 40 1.34 -10.62 0.50
N CYS A 41 2.18 -9.60 0.64
CA CYS A 41 3.62 -9.79 0.55
C CYS A 41 4.15 -10.56 1.78
N ASN A 42 5.37 -11.10 1.69
CA ASN A 42 5.98 -11.87 2.78
C ASN A 42 6.18 -11.07 4.08
N GLY A 43 6.16 -9.74 4.01
CA GLY A 43 6.30 -8.88 5.18
C GLY A 43 7.67 -8.96 5.88
N ASN A 44 8.67 -9.59 5.26
CA ASN A 44 9.96 -9.94 5.86
C ASN A 44 9.81 -10.80 7.13
N ARG A 45 8.86 -11.76 7.13
CA ARG A 45 8.55 -12.60 8.30
C ARG A 45 9.72 -13.38 8.88
N ASP A 46 10.71 -13.69 8.04
CA ASP A 46 11.92 -14.43 8.44
C ASP A 46 12.91 -13.57 9.25
N ALA A 47 12.67 -12.26 9.36
CA ALA A 47 13.52 -11.38 10.15
C ALA A 47 13.49 -11.76 11.64
N HIS A 48 14.66 -11.62 12.28
CA HIS A 48 14.81 -11.85 13.71
C HIS A 48 14.19 -10.73 14.55
N ASN A 49 14.21 -9.50 14.05
CA ASN A 49 13.67 -8.33 14.75
C ASN A 49 12.29 -7.95 14.18
N ASP A 50 11.34 -7.69 15.07
CA ASP A 50 9.98 -7.25 14.69
C ASP A 50 10.02 -5.89 13.98
N LYS A 51 10.97 -5.01 14.31
CA LYS A 51 11.14 -3.69 13.67
C LYS A 51 11.41 -3.77 12.17
N GLU A 52 11.94 -4.91 11.71
CA GLU A 52 12.23 -5.18 10.30
C GLU A 52 11.05 -5.85 9.58
N LYS A 53 9.96 -6.17 10.30
CA LYS A 53 8.75 -6.78 9.74
C LYS A 53 7.73 -5.72 9.37
N SER A 54 6.87 -6.05 8.42
CA SER A 54 5.75 -5.21 7.98
C SER A 54 4.59 -6.09 7.49
N CYS A 55 3.43 -5.51 7.20
CA CYS A 55 2.25 -6.21 6.71
C CYS A 55 1.80 -7.33 7.67
N ASP A 56 1.42 -8.49 7.14
CA ASP A 56 0.97 -9.66 7.91
C ASP A 56 1.99 -10.08 8.98
N ALA A 57 3.28 -10.03 8.63
CA ALA A 57 4.37 -10.46 9.48
C ALA A 57 4.51 -9.63 10.76
N HIS A 58 4.20 -8.33 10.70
CA HIS A 58 4.22 -7.44 11.85
C HIS A 58 2.88 -7.44 12.60
N ARG A 59 1.77 -7.43 11.84
CA ARG A 59 0.39 -7.41 12.36
C ARG A 59 0.08 -8.57 13.30
N LYS A 60 0.55 -9.78 12.96
CA LYS A 60 0.22 -11.03 13.66
C LYS A 60 -1.31 -11.22 13.70
N ASN A 61 -1.91 -11.26 14.88
CA ASN A 61 -3.34 -11.49 15.10
C ASN A 61 -4.14 -10.22 15.37
N ALA A 62 -3.53 -9.03 15.27
CA ALA A 62 -4.23 -7.78 15.55
C ALA A 62 -5.40 -7.57 14.55
N PRO A 63 -6.60 -7.18 15.02
CA PRO A 63 -7.67 -6.77 14.12
C PRO A 63 -7.27 -5.48 13.39
N LEU A 64 -7.80 -5.28 12.18
CA LEU A 64 -7.60 -4.08 11.38
C LEU A 64 -8.94 -3.39 11.14
N SER A 65 -8.92 -2.06 11.23
CA SER A 65 -9.97 -1.16 10.77
C SER A 65 -9.85 -0.92 9.26
N VAL A 66 -8.62 -0.85 8.74
CA VAL A 66 -8.36 -0.75 7.31
C VAL A 66 -8.77 -2.03 6.58
N ASN A 67 -9.56 -1.91 5.51
CA ASN A 67 -9.98 -3.05 4.69
C ASN A 67 -9.84 -2.73 3.20
N PRO A 68 -8.91 -3.37 2.48
CA PRO A 68 -8.64 -3.05 1.08
C PRO A 68 -9.81 -3.36 0.13
N LEU A 69 -10.81 -4.13 0.57
CA LEU A 69 -12.04 -4.41 -0.18
C LEU A 69 -13.13 -3.35 0.01
N LYS A 70 -12.95 -2.45 0.99
CA LYS A 70 -13.93 -1.43 1.36
C LYS A 70 -13.39 -0.04 1.03
N SER A 71 -13.94 0.58 -0.02
CA SER A 71 -13.46 1.86 -0.57
C SER A 71 -13.51 3.04 0.39
N ASP A 72 -14.48 3.05 1.30
CA ASP A 72 -14.60 4.03 2.39
C ASP A 72 -13.36 4.02 3.29
N THR A 73 -12.84 2.84 3.64
CA THR A 73 -11.60 2.73 4.43
C THR A 73 -10.36 3.16 3.65
N LEU A 74 -10.43 3.16 2.31
CA LEU A 74 -9.34 3.62 1.45
C LEU A 74 -9.32 5.13 1.25
N SER A 75 -10.49 5.76 1.35
CA SER A 75 -10.66 7.18 1.03
C SER A 75 -9.87 8.13 1.94
N SER A 76 -9.50 7.67 3.14
CA SER A 76 -8.75 8.44 4.12
C SER A 76 -7.22 8.37 3.91
N LEU A 77 -6.72 7.43 3.10
CA LEU A 77 -5.29 7.18 2.87
C LEU A 77 -4.66 8.33 2.09
N LYS A 78 -3.44 8.71 2.48
CA LYS A 78 -2.65 9.76 1.82
C LYS A 78 -1.18 9.40 1.85
N TYR A 79 -0.45 9.90 0.85
CA TYR A 79 1.01 9.84 0.84
C TYR A 79 1.64 11.22 1.04
N LEU A 80 2.63 11.26 1.94
CA LEU A 80 3.43 12.44 2.22
C LEU A 80 4.59 12.56 1.22
N SER A 81 5.14 13.76 1.09
CA SER A 81 6.24 14.05 0.16
C SER A 81 7.55 13.33 0.50
N ASN A 82 7.72 12.89 1.74
CA ASN A 82 8.83 12.05 2.19
C ASN A 82 8.64 10.55 1.86
N GLY A 83 7.47 10.15 1.31
CA GLY A 83 7.15 8.78 0.96
C GLY A 83 6.37 8.00 2.02
N GLU A 84 6.12 8.59 3.19
CA GLU A 84 5.30 7.96 4.23
C GLU A 84 3.83 7.84 3.80
N ILE A 85 3.20 6.75 4.20
CA ILE A 85 1.75 6.57 4.11
C ILE A 85 1.10 6.97 5.44
N THR A 86 -0.05 7.62 5.38
CA THR A 86 -0.85 8.01 6.55
C THR A 86 -2.33 7.96 6.20
N ALA A 87 -3.20 8.22 7.18
CA ALA A 87 -4.63 8.41 6.95
C ALA A 87 -5.17 9.58 7.79
N SER A 88 -6.29 10.15 7.37
CA SER A 88 -7.04 11.13 8.17
C SER A 88 -7.89 10.49 9.27
N ASP A 89 -8.24 9.22 9.13
CA ASP A 89 -8.88 8.42 10.18
C ASP A 89 -7.79 7.84 11.09
N ASP A 90 -7.89 8.08 12.40
CA ASP A 90 -6.86 7.70 13.37
C ASP A 90 -6.72 6.18 13.54
N ALA A 91 -7.81 5.43 13.41
CA ALA A 91 -7.77 3.97 13.52
C ALA A 91 -7.07 3.36 12.31
N ILE A 92 -7.41 3.85 11.11
CA ILE A 92 -6.74 3.45 9.87
C ILE A 92 -5.27 3.89 9.87
N LYS A 93 -4.97 5.10 10.35
CA LYS A 93 -3.59 5.58 10.47
C LYS A 93 -2.77 4.69 11.39
N LYS A 94 -3.31 4.32 12.56
CA LYS A 94 -2.67 3.36 13.48
C LYS A 94 -2.43 2.01 12.81
N ASP A 95 -3.40 1.50 12.05
CA ASP A 95 -3.22 0.25 11.32
C ASP A 95 -2.06 0.31 10.33
N LEU A 96 -2.00 1.38 9.54
CA LEU A 96 -0.98 1.55 8.51
C LEU A 96 0.42 1.75 9.12
N CYS A 97 0.53 2.65 10.10
CA CYS A 97 1.81 3.09 10.65
C CYS A 97 2.34 2.11 11.70
N ASP A 98 1.49 1.65 12.62
CA ASP A 98 1.92 0.92 13.80
C ASP A 98 1.66 -0.58 13.64
N THR A 99 0.43 -0.98 13.32
CA THR A 99 0.07 -2.41 13.26
C THR A 99 0.74 -3.12 12.08
N LEU A 100 0.70 -2.51 10.89
CA LEU A 100 1.27 -3.05 9.66
C LEU A 100 2.70 -2.56 9.40
N ASN A 101 3.21 -1.58 10.16
CA ASN A 101 4.53 -1.00 9.98
C ASN A 101 4.85 -0.64 8.51
N LEU A 102 3.89 -0.03 7.80
CA LEU A 102 4.04 0.29 6.37
C LEU A 102 5.00 1.45 6.11
N ASN A 103 5.51 2.09 7.16
CA ASN A 103 6.58 3.09 7.10
C ASN A 103 7.90 2.56 7.68
N CYS A 104 8.11 1.23 7.71
CA CYS A 104 9.33 0.60 8.21
C CYS A 104 10.61 1.22 7.59
N SER A 105 11.36 1.94 8.43
CA SER A 105 12.62 2.60 8.06
C SER A 105 13.75 1.61 7.82
N GLU A 106 13.79 0.51 8.59
CA GLU A 106 14.78 -0.56 8.44
C GLU A 106 14.73 -1.19 7.04
N ARG A 107 13.52 -1.25 6.45
CA ARG A 107 13.29 -1.71 5.07
C ARG A 107 13.26 -0.59 4.04
N ARG A 108 13.50 0.65 4.47
CA ARG A 108 13.54 1.85 3.61
C ARG A 108 12.28 2.02 2.77
N ILE A 109 11.12 1.62 3.31
CA ILE A 109 9.86 1.62 2.56
C ILE A 109 9.47 3.05 2.14
N PRO A 110 9.50 4.07 3.01
CA PRO A 110 9.23 5.45 2.62
C PRO A 110 10.19 5.96 1.55
N GLU A 111 11.49 5.70 1.69
CA GLU A 111 12.52 6.12 0.74
C GLU A 111 12.30 5.51 -0.64
N ASN A 112 11.95 4.22 -0.70
CA ASN A 112 11.65 3.53 -1.96
C ASN A 112 10.39 4.10 -2.63
N ARG A 113 9.34 4.41 -1.86
CA ARG A 113 8.14 5.10 -2.39
C ARG A 113 8.50 6.48 -2.93
N LYS A 114 9.26 7.27 -2.18
CA LYS A 114 9.74 8.59 -2.60
C LYS A 114 10.56 8.50 -3.88
N ALA A 115 11.45 7.51 -3.97
CA ALA A 115 12.26 7.28 -5.17
C ALA A 115 11.40 6.94 -6.38
N ALA A 116 10.37 6.09 -6.22
CA ALA A 116 9.42 5.77 -7.28
C ALA A 116 8.66 7.01 -7.78
N LEU A 117 8.12 7.82 -6.86
CA LEU A 117 7.46 9.09 -7.21
C LEU A 117 8.43 10.05 -7.91
N THR A 118 9.66 10.19 -7.40
CA THR A 118 10.67 11.08 -7.98
C THR A 118 11.03 10.66 -9.41
N ALA A 119 11.23 9.36 -9.64
CA ALA A 119 11.52 8.83 -10.96
C ALA A 119 10.36 9.07 -11.94
N TYR A 120 9.12 8.84 -11.49
CA TYR A 120 7.91 9.15 -12.26
C TYR A 120 7.84 10.64 -12.63
N LEU A 121 7.97 11.53 -11.65
CA LEU A 121 7.85 12.98 -11.85
C LEU A 121 8.93 13.52 -12.79
N ARG A 122 10.16 12.98 -12.73
CA ARG A 122 11.24 13.37 -13.65
C ARG A 122 10.83 13.16 -15.12
N VAL A 123 10.19 12.04 -15.43
CA VAL A 123 9.71 11.73 -16.79
C VAL A 123 8.46 12.54 -17.12
N PHE A 124 7.53 12.68 -16.16
CA PHE A 124 6.28 13.41 -16.36
C PHE A 124 6.53 14.89 -16.68
N VAL A 125 7.37 15.57 -15.89
CA VAL A 125 7.71 16.99 -16.08
C VAL A 125 8.48 17.22 -17.38
N ALA A 126 9.39 16.31 -17.76
CA ALA A 126 10.10 16.41 -19.04
C ALA A 126 9.14 16.34 -20.25
N LYS A 127 8.02 15.63 -20.14
CA LYS A 127 6.98 15.56 -21.18
C LYS A 127 6.00 16.73 -21.14
N HIS A 128 5.90 17.43 -20.02
CA HIS A 128 4.94 18.52 -19.77
C HIS A 128 5.68 19.72 -19.15
N PRO A 129 6.60 20.35 -19.90
CA PRO A 129 7.44 21.43 -19.37
C PRO A 129 6.65 22.72 -19.09
N THR A 130 5.51 22.91 -19.75
CA THR A 130 4.64 24.08 -19.63
C THR A 130 3.17 23.68 -19.78
N GLY A 131 2.27 24.52 -19.27
CA GLY A 131 0.82 24.34 -19.42
C GLY A 131 0.12 23.66 -18.24
N ASP A 132 -1.20 23.54 -18.36
CA ASP A 132 -2.03 22.80 -17.42
C ASP A 132 -1.81 21.30 -17.57
N ILE A 133 -1.56 20.62 -16.45
CA ILE A 133 -1.27 19.19 -16.40
C ILE A 133 -2.50 18.34 -16.07
N LYS A 134 -3.66 18.94 -15.74
CA LYS A 134 -4.86 18.22 -15.26
C LYS A 134 -5.28 17.07 -16.16
N GLU A 135 -5.43 17.33 -17.45
CA GLU A 135 -5.89 16.31 -18.42
C GLU A 135 -4.83 15.21 -18.61
N SER A 136 -3.54 15.56 -18.58
CA SER A 136 -2.45 14.58 -18.59
C SER A 136 -2.43 13.74 -17.31
N CYS A 137 -2.68 14.34 -16.15
CA CYS A 137 -2.82 13.63 -14.88
C CYS A 137 -4.01 12.67 -14.91
N ARG A 138 -5.16 13.11 -15.44
CA ARG A 138 -6.37 12.27 -15.58
C ARG A 138 -6.09 11.04 -16.46
N ARG A 139 -5.42 11.23 -17.59
CA ARG A 139 -5.05 10.14 -18.50
C ARG A 139 -4.05 9.15 -17.89
N GLU A 140 -3.02 9.63 -17.21
CA GLU A 140 -2.07 8.73 -16.52
C GLU A 140 -2.74 8.02 -15.33
N LEU A 141 -3.66 8.69 -14.61
CA LEU A 141 -4.43 8.08 -13.53
C LEU A 141 -5.24 6.88 -14.04
N GLU A 142 -6.03 7.06 -15.11
CA GLU A 142 -6.82 5.98 -15.71
C GLU A 142 -5.94 4.81 -16.18
N LYS A 143 -4.82 5.12 -16.83
CA LYS A 143 -3.84 4.12 -17.26
C LYS A 143 -3.30 3.30 -16.09
N TYR A 144 -2.78 3.95 -15.04
CA TYR A 144 -2.22 3.24 -13.88
C TYR A 144 -3.29 2.52 -13.06
N GLN A 145 -4.55 2.96 -13.08
CA GLN A 145 -5.67 2.25 -12.46
C GLN A 145 -6.01 0.95 -13.19
N GLN A 146 -5.82 0.89 -14.51
CA GLN A 146 -6.10 -0.30 -15.34
C GLN A 146 -4.90 -1.23 -15.51
N GLU A 147 -3.68 -0.75 -15.32
CA GLU A 147 -2.45 -1.55 -15.51
C GLU A 147 -2.41 -2.81 -14.62
N SER A 148 -2.00 -3.94 -15.19
CA SER A 148 -1.81 -5.20 -14.47
C SER A 148 -0.63 -5.97 -15.09
N PRO A 149 0.36 -6.44 -14.30
CA PRO A 149 0.49 -6.25 -12.86
C PRO A 149 0.75 -4.78 -12.49
N LYS A 150 0.46 -4.42 -11.23
CA LYS A 150 0.76 -3.09 -10.69
C LYS A 150 2.26 -2.97 -10.45
N MET A 151 2.83 -1.85 -10.88
CA MET A 151 4.22 -1.56 -10.55
C MET A 151 4.40 -1.35 -9.03
N PRO A 152 5.57 -1.71 -8.47
CA PRO A 152 5.91 -1.43 -7.08
C PRO A 152 5.69 0.04 -6.73
N TYR A 153 5.09 0.28 -5.57
CA TYR A 153 4.83 1.62 -5.03
C TYR A 153 3.94 2.51 -5.91
N VAL A 154 3.14 1.97 -6.84
CA VAL A 154 2.22 2.77 -7.66
C VAL A 154 1.23 3.63 -6.85
N GLY A 155 0.95 3.24 -5.60
CA GLY A 155 0.04 3.97 -4.71
C GLY A 155 0.39 5.45 -4.50
N ILE A 156 1.68 5.78 -4.32
CA ILE A 156 2.11 7.18 -4.14
C ILE A 156 1.98 8.00 -5.44
N ILE A 157 2.13 7.35 -6.61
CA ILE A 157 1.94 7.99 -7.91
C ILE A 157 0.46 8.29 -8.13
N LEU A 158 -0.42 7.34 -7.81
CA LEU A 158 -1.86 7.48 -7.95
C LEU A 158 -2.44 8.55 -7.01
N ASP A 159 -1.94 8.61 -5.76
CA ASP A 159 -2.29 9.67 -4.81
C ASP A 159 -1.81 11.05 -5.29
N TRP A 160 -0.60 11.15 -5.85
CA TRP A 160 -0.12 12.38 -6.44
C TRP A 160 -0.98 12.81 -7.64
N LEU A 161 -1.26 11.89 -8.57
CA LEU A 161 -2.10 12.15 -9.75
C LEU A 161 -3.50 12.63 -9.38
N THR A 162 -4.14 11.97 -8.41
CA THR A 162 -5.50 12.31 -7.94
C THR A 162 -5.57 13.73 -7.36
N ARG A 163 -4.49 14.24 -6.76
CA ARG A 163 -4.43 15.62 -6.24
C ARG A 163 -4.24 16.68 -7.33
N HIS A 164 -3.89 16.27 -8.55
CA HIS A 164 -3.57 17.16 -9.68
C HIS A 164 -4.53 16.98 -10.87
N THR A 165 -5.61 16.22 -10.70
CA THR A 165 -6.79 16.20 -11.57
C THR A 165 -7.80 17.22 -11.08
#